data_AF-A0A1J3K9L8-F1
#
_entry.id   AF-A0A1J3K9L8-F1
#
_cell.length_a   1.000
_cell.length_b   1.000
_cell.length_c   1.000
_cell.angle_alpha   90.00
_cell.angle_beta   90.00
_cell.angle_gamma   90.00
#
_symmetry.space_group_name_H-M   'P 1'
#
loop_
_entity.id
_entity.type
_entity.pdbx_description
1 polymer ?
#
loop_
_entity_poly.entity_id
_entity_poly.type
_entity_poly.pdbx_seq_one_letter_code
_entity_poly.pdbx_strand_id
1 'polypeptide(L)'
;MWAFLLFLCTRFFRLVMFSKTMAAKSESSESPFPIMSSKTMAEKDESSESPFPIRSLPEDIIVDIIARVRRCDHPTLSLVSKHLRSIVSSPELYARRSLLGRTEHRLYVLLHLSDYNTSKKCWYVLRNRRFVPVSTPLPTSGSFIAAGSKIYVFGMDCYSTTAVSIQCPSHTVKTLPSMPYMLTRAASIIDGKIHVSGNCDYDGFEVSMLVFNTETQMWEPEIIEPDIKVFPLIRSSVVMADKIYIATYQNSIFYHPKERTWGKDEMLDSKMWNFANACVVDDVLYYYDASENCLRTYDPNKRCWGVVNGLDDLLVTTRGSLRGSETVSYSGKLALFFLKEAVRGNGIWCAEISLETRQGGEIWGKVEWCHQVLIVEDEFAFEFPIKLLPVML
;
A
#
# COMPACT_ATOMS: atom_id res chain seq x y z
N MET A 1 3.14 -24.20 -28.18
CA MET A 1 2.28 -23.21 -28.87
C MET A 1 2.03 -21.95 -28.03
N TRP A 2 1.56 -22.07 -26.79
CA TRP A 2 1.30 -20.94 -25.87
C TRP A 2 2.53 -20.09 -25.50
N ALA A 3 3.70 -20.71 -25.27
CA ALA A 3 4.96 -19.99 -25.03
C ALA A 3 5.42 -19.17 -26.26
N PHE A 4 5.08 -19.61 -27.47
CA PHE A 4 5.45 -18.95 -28.73
C PHE A 4 4.57 -17.72 -28.98
N LEU A 5 3.27 -17.80 -28.66
CA LEU A 5 2.34 -16.67 -28.66
C LEU A 5 2.69 -15.64 -27.58
N LEU A 6 3.09 -16.07 -26.37
CA LEU A 6 3.53 -15.15 -25.31
C LEU A 6 4.84 -14.43 -25.67
N PHE A 7 5.77 -15.15 -26.32
CA PHE A 7 7.03 -14.60 -26.82
C PHE A 7 6.82 -13.63 -27.98
N LEU A 8 5.91 -13.97 -28.91
CA LEU A 8 5.50 -13.07 -30.00
C LEU A 8 4.79 -11.84 -29.45
N CYS A 9 3.82 -11.95 -28.53
CA CYS A 9 3.14 -10.79 -27.95
C CYS A 9 4.10 -9.88 -27.17
N THR A 10 5.00 -10.41 -26.34
CA THR A 10 5.96 -9.57 -25.59
C THR A 10 6.97 -8.86 -26.50
N ARG A 11 7.45 -9.50 -27.58
CA ARG A 11 8.29 -8.84 -28.58
C ARG A 11 7.51 -7.87 -29.47
N PHE A 12 6.30 -8.22 -29.89
CA PHE A 12 5.46 -7.40 -30.76
C PHE A 12 4.98 -6.14 -30.03
N PHE A 13 4.58 -6.25 -28.76
CA PHE A 13 4.29 -5.09 -27.92
C PHE A 13 5.53 -4.23 -27.69
N ARG A 14 6.73 -4.82 -27.48
CA ARG A 14 7.98 -4.02 -27.42
C ARG A 14 8.30 -3.31 -28.74
N LEU A 15 8.07 -3.95 -29.89
CA LEU A 15 8.32 -3.38 -31.21
C LEU A 15 7.35 -2.24 -31.55
N VAL A 16 6.06 -2.43 -31.27
CA VAL A 16 5.02 -1.41 -31.47
C VAL A 16 5.25 -0.21 -30.54
N MET A 17 5.70 -0.46 -29.30
CA MET A 17 6.09 0.59 -28.38
C MET A 17 7.32 1.38 -28.84
N PHE A 18 8.32 0.72 -29.42
CA PHE A 18 9.50 1.38 -29.98
C PHE A 18 9.14 2.27 -31.18
N SER A 19 8.26 1.79 -32.07
CA SER A 19 7.81 2.51 -33.27
C SER A 19 7.04 3.79 -32.94
N LYS A 20 6.10 3.76 -31.98
CA LYS A 20 5.37 4.98 -31.56
C LYS A 20 6.25 6.01 -30.84
N THR A 21 7.29 5.56 -30.13
CA THR A 21 8.23 6.47 -29.43
C THR A 21 9.17 7.17 -30.41
N MET A 22 9.46 6.58 -31.57
CA MET A 22 10.21 7.23 -32.65
C MET A 22 9.36 8.24 -33.43
N ALA A 23 8.08 7.93 -33.69
CA ALA A 23 7.17 8.85 -34.38
C ALA A 23 6.91 10.15 -33.59
N ALA A 24 6.89 10.09 -32.26
CA ALA A 24 6.74 11.27 -31.40
C ALA A 24 7.99 12.17 -31.32
N LYS A 25 9.15 11.73 -31.85
CA LYS A 25 10.40 12.49 -31.85
C LYS A 25 10.69 13.22 -33.17
N SER A 26 9.90 13.00 -34.22
CA SER A 26 10.12 13.62 -35.55
C SER A 26 9.26 14.85 -35.84
N GLU A 27 8.37 15.27 -34.93
CA GLU A 27 7.55 16.47 -35.09
C GLU A 27 8.02 17.60 -34.16
N SER A 28 9.17 18.22 -34.45
CA SER A 28 9.51 19.54 -33.89
C SER A 28 10.60 20.25 -34.69
N SER A 29 10.29 20.72 -35.90
CA SER A 29 10.97 21.87 -36.50
C SER A 29 10.20 22.39 -37.71
N GLU A 30 9.53 23.55 -37.58
CA GLU A 30 9.67 24.68 -38.52
C GLU A 30 8.74 25.85 -38.13
N SER A 31 9.28 27.06 -38.29
CA SER A 31 8.70 28.37 -37.98
C SER A 31 8.01 28.99 -39.23
N PRO A 32 7.24 30.09 -39.10
CA PRO A 32 6.14 30.42 -40.01
C PRO A 32 6.45 31.52 -41.03
N PHE A 33 5.68 31.60 -42.13
CA PHE A 33 5.03 32.80 -42.73
C PHE A 33 4.34 32.46 -44.09
N PRO A 34 3.38 33.28 -44.60
CA PRO A 34 2.16 32.79 -45.26
C PRO A 34 2.02 33.15 -46.76
N ILE A 35 1.00 32.58 -47.45
CA ILE A 35 0.03 33.25 -48.37
C ILE A 35 -0.61 32.31 -49.45
N MET A 36 -1.94 32.48 -49.63
CA MET A 36 -2.87 32.22 -50.76
C MET A 36 -3.18 30.82 -51.34
N SER A 37 -4.44 30.43 -51.09
CA SER A 37 -5.50 29.86 -51.96
C SER A 37 -5.13 29.30 -53.34
N SER A 38 -5.42 28.01 -53.56
CA SER A 38 -6.11 27.55 -54.77
C SER A 38 -6.86 26.23 -54.51
N LYS A 39 -8.06 26.11 -55.10
CA LYS A 39 -8.93 24.92 -55.06
C LYS A 39 -8.33 23.79 -55.89
N THR A 40 -8.32 22.56 -55.37
CA THR A 40 -8.46 21.36 -56.21
C THR A 40 -9.14 20.25 -55.40
N MET A 41 -10.20 19.67 -55.97
CA MET A 41 -10.87 18.47 -55.47
C MET A 41 -9.96 17.26 -55.68
N ALA A 42 -9.73 16.45 -54.64
CA ALA A 42 -9.27 15.08 -54.80
C ALA A 42 -9.70 14.24 -53.58
N GLU A 43 -10.51 13.22 -53.91
CA GLU A 43 -10.71 11.92 -53.28
C GLU A 43 -10.75 11.78 -51.75
N LYS A 44 -11.92 11.32 -51.31
CA LYS A 44 -12.21 10.81 -49.98
C LYS A 44 -11.45 9.50 -49.78
N ASP A 45 -10.22 9.59 -49.28
CA ASP A 45 -9.54 8.43 -48.69
C ASP A 45 -10.30 8.01 -47.42
N GLU A 46 -11.12 6.96 -47.56
CA GLU A 46 -11.54 6.17 -46.42
C GLU A 46 -10.28 5.57 -45.80
N SER A 47 -9.78 6.21 -44.74
CA SER A 47 -8.77 5.63 -43.87
C SER A 47 -9.32 4.34 -43.28
N SER A 48 -9.04 3.22 -43.94
CA SER A 48 -9.27 1.90 -43.38
C SER A 48 -8.46 1.80 -42.09
N GLU A 49 -9.14 1.90 -40.95
CA GLU A 49 -8.55 1.48 -39.67
C GLU A 49 -8.13 0.01 -39.86
N SER A 50 -6.83 -0.23 -40.03
CA SER A 50 -6.30 -1.59 -40.01
C SER A 50 -6.82 -2.27 -38.73
N PRO A 51 -7.52 -3.42 -38.82
CA PRO A 51 -8.08 -4.03 -37.64
C PRO A 51 -6.93 -4.48 -36.75
N PHE A 52 -6.80 -3.86 -35.59
CA PHE A 52 -5.86 -4.32 -34.56
C PHE A 52 -6.07 -5.83 -34.38
N PRO A 53 -5.06 -6.69 -34.56
CA PRO A 53 -5.20 -8.15 -34.53
C PRO A 53 -5.65 -8.72 -33.17
N ILE A 54 -5.77 -7.85 -32.16
CA ILE A 54 -6.38 -8.16 -30.87
C ILE A 54 -7.91 -8.26 -30.98
N ARG A 55 -8.57 -7.51 -31.89
CA ARG A 55 -10.03 -7.55 -32.07
C ARG A 55 -10.55 -8.88 -32.63
N SER A 56 -9.68 -9.73 -33.19
CA SER A 56 -10.06 -11.06 -33.70
C SER A 56 -10.01 -12.17 -32.65
N LEU A 57 -9.49 -11.89 -31.44
CA LEU A 57 -9.47 -12.86 -30.35
C LEU A 57 -10.73 -12.72 -29.47
N PRO A 58 -11.26 -13.84 -28.95
CA PRO A 58 -12.23 -13.82 -27.87
C PRO A 58 -11.73 -12.99 -26.66
N GLU A 59 -12.63 -12.22 -26.03
CA GLU A 59 -12.27 -11.28 -24.97
C GLU A 59 -11.64 -11.96 -23.75
N ASP A 60 -12.10 -13.17 -23.41
CA ASP A 60 -11.53 -14.00 -22.34
C ASP A 60 -10.06 -14.37 -22.60
N ILE A 61 -9.69 -14.68 -23.85
CA ILE A 61 -8.29 -14.93 -24.23
C ILE A 61 -7.46 -13.65 -24.10
N ILE A 62 -8.00 -12.49 -24.48
CA ILE A 62 -7.31 -11.21 -24.34
C ILE A 62 -7.07 -10.90 -22.86
N VAL A 63 -8.08 -11.06 -22.00
CA VAL A 63 -7.96 -10.91 -20.55
C VAL A 63 -6.89 -11.84 -20.00
N ASP A 64 -6.89 -13.11 -20.41
CA ASP A 64 -5.92 -14.12 -19.97
C ASP A 64 -4.48 -13.77 -20.40
N ILE A 65 -4.29 -13.24 -21.62
CA ILE A 65 -2.98 -12.74 -22.09
C ILE A 65 -2.54 -11.53 -21.25
N ILE A 66 -3.39 -10.53 -21.08
CA ILE A 66 -3.07 -9.31 -20.31
C ILE A 66 -2.82 -9.65 -18.83
N ALA A 67 -3.54 -10.62 -18.29
CA ALA A 67 -3.36 -11.09 -16.92
C ALA A 67 -1.95 -11.64 -16.67
N ARG A 68 -1.27 -12.14 -17.71
CA ARG A 68 0.13 -12.60 -17.61
C ARG A 68 1.17 -11.50 -17.81
N VAL A 69 0.77 -10.33 -18.32
CA VAL A 69 1.67 -9.18 -18.46
C VAL A 69 1.84 -8.51 -17.08
N ARG A 70 3.05 -8.05 -16.76
CA ARG A 70 3.32 -7.34 -15.50
C ARG A 70 2.50 -6.05 -15.41
N ARG A 71 2.03 -5.70 -14.22
CA ARG A 71 1.19 -4.49 -14.05
C ARG A 71 1.93 -3.20 -14.35
N CYS A 72 3.25 -3.17 -14.20
CA CYS A 72 4.05 -2.01 -14.56
C CYS A 72 3.89 -1.61 -16.04
N ASP A 73 3.52 -2.58 -16.89
CA ASP A 73 3.34 -2.40 -18.34
C ASP A 73 1.86 -2.15 -18.72
N HIS A 74 0.92 -2.30 -17.78
CA HIS A 74 -0.51 -2.07 -18.04
C HIS A 74 -0.86 -0.63 -18.46
N PRO A 75 -0.31 0.44 -17.84
CA PRO A 75 -0.57 1.80 -18.31
C PRO A 75 -0.16 2.00 -19.77
N THR A 76 0.92 1.34 -20.18
CA THR A 76 1.38 1.33 -21.57
C THR A 76 0.38 0.61 -22.49
N LEU A 77 -0.14 -0.56 -22.09
CA LEU A 77 -1.18 -1.27 -22.83
C LEU A 77 -2.47 -0.42 -22.98
N SER A 78 -2.87 0.30 -21.94
CA SER A 78 -4.04 1.20 -21.96
C SER A 78 -3.92 2.37 -22.93
N LEU A 79 -2.71 2.70 -23.40
CA LEU A 79 -2.47 3.72 -24.42
C LEU A 79 -2.61 3.16 -25.84
N VAL A 80 -2.59 1.82 -26.02
CA VAL A 80 -2.63 1.19 -27.34
C VAL A 80 -4.03 1.25 -27.95
N SER A 81 -5.09 0.98 -27.16
CA SER A 81 -6.48 1.07 -27.64
C SER A 81 -7.49 1.32 -26.50
N LYS A 82 -8.68 1.83 -26.86
CA LYS A 82 -9.79 2.01 -25.90
C LYS A 82 -10.25 0.68 -25.28
N HIS A 83 -10.24 -0.40 -26.05
CA HIS A 83 -10.64 -1.73 -25.58
C HIS A 83 -9.65 -2.29 -24.54
N LEU A 84 -8.34 -2.21 -24.81
CA LEU A 84 -7.32 -2.62 -23.83
C LEU A 84 -7.37 -1.79 -22.55
N ARG A 85 -7.61 -0.47 -22.68
CA ARG A 85 -7.83 0.41 -21.53
C ARG A 85 -9.02 -0.07 -20.68
N SER A 86 -10.13 -0.43 -21.32
CA SER A 86 -11.31 -0.99 -20.66
C SER A 86 -10.99 -2.26 -19.89
N ILE A 87 -10.29 -3.22 -20.52
CA ILE A 87 -9.87 -4.48 -19.88
C ILE A 87 -8.93 -4.23 -18.70
N VAL A 88 -7.92 -3.36 -18.85
CA VAL A 88 -6.96 -3.02 -17.78
C VAL A 88 -7.66 -2.38 -16.57
N SER A 89 -8.73 -1.62 -16.82
CA SER A 89 -9.55 -1.01 -15.77
C SER A 89 -10.62 -1.96 -15.21
N SER A 90 -10.85 -3.13 -15.80
CA SER A 90 -11.89 -4.07 -15.39
C SER A 90 -11.51 -4.85 -14.13
N PRO A 91 -12.44 -5.02 -13.17
CA PRO A 91 -12.29 -5.95 -12.04
C PRO A 91 -11.97 -7.38 -12.45
N GLU A 92 -12.46 -7.82 -13.62
CA GLU A 92 -12.28 -9.19 -14.13
C GLU A 92 -10.81 -9.53 -14.36
N LEU A 93 -10.02 -8.56 -14.84
CA LEU A 93 -8.59 -8.77 -15.04
C LEU A 93 -7.89 -9.09 -13.70
N TYR A 94 -8.28 -8.41 -12.63
CA TYR A 94 -7.70 -8.62 -11.29
C TYR A 94 -8.10 -9.97 -10.71
N ALA A 95 -9.38 -10.36 -10.88
CA ALA A 95 -9.83 -11.70 -10.53
C ALA A 95 -9.06 -12.78 -11.30
N ARG A 96 -8.89 -12.62 -12.62
CA ARG A 96 -8.12 -13.56 -13.46
C ARG A 96 -6.67 -13.66 -13.04
N ARG A 97 -6.01 -12.53 -12.75
CA ARG A 97 -4.63 -12.51 -12.24
C ARG A 97 -4.48 -13.23 -10.91
N SER A 98 -5.43 -13.03 -10.01
CA SER A 98 -5.48 -13.73 -8.73
C SER A 98 -5.53 -15.25 -8.94
N LEU A 99 -6.44 -15.73 -9.80
CA LEU A 99 -6.55 -17.15 -10.17
C LEU A 99 -5.26 -17.73 -10.79
N LEU A 100 -4.50 -16.91 -11.52
CA LEU A 100 -3.24 -17.31 -12.13
C LEU A 100 -2.03 -17.22 -11.17
N GLY A 101 -2.23 -16.83 -9.91
CA GLY A 101 -1.13 -16.59 -8.96
C GLY A 101 -0.22 -15.42 -9.40
N ARG A 102 -0.79 -14.44 -10.11
CA ARG A 102 -0.08 -13.26 -10.65
C ARG A 102 -0.45 -11.98 -9.91
N THR A 103 -0.78 -12.07 -8.63
CA THR A 103 -0.96 -10.88 -7.78
C THR A 103 0.37 -10.18 -7.59
N GLU A 104 0.38 -8.86 -7.75
CA GLU A 104 1.54 -8.01 -7.46
C GLU A 104 1.21 -7.15 -6.24
N HIS A 105 2.12 -7.09 -5.27
CA HIS A 105 1.96 -6.16 -4.16
C HIS A 105 2.20 -4.73 -4.65
N ARG A 106 1.37 -3.79 -4.22
CA ARG A 106 1.65 -2.35 -4.33
C ARG A 106 1.60 -1.73 -2.94
N LEU A 107 2.58 -0.88 -2.67
CA LEU A 107 2.57 -0.11 -1.45
C LEU A 107 1.96 1.26 -1.71
N TYR A 108 0.82 1.52 -1.07
CA TYR A 108 0.20 2.84 -0.99
C TYR A 108 0.72 3.54 0.25
N VAL A 109 0.99 4.84 0.11
CA VAL A 109 1.55 5.67 1.18
C VAL A 109 0.74 6.96 1.27
N LEU A 110 0.26 7.28 2.46
CA LEU A 110 -0.32 8.58 2.77
C LEU A 110 0.72 9.43 3.49
N LEU A 111 1.20 10.49 2.82
CA LEU A 111 2.18 11.42 3.37
C LEU A 111 1.49 12.67 3.90
N HIS A 112 1.96 13.16 5.04
CA HIS A 112 1.66 14.50 5.53
C HIS A 112 2.83 15.42 5.17
N LEU A 113 2.59 16.35 4.27
CA LEU A 113 3.54 17.39 3.88
C LEU A 113 3.09 18.68 4.53
N SER A 114 3.86 19.17 5.51
CA SER A 114 3.58 20.44 6.17
C SER A 114 4.73 21.41 5.97
N ASP A 115 4.45 22.66 5.66
CA ASP A 115 5.39 23.78 5.74
C ASP A 115 4.86 24.80 6.76
N TYR A 116 5.52 25.95 6.91
CA TYR A 116 5.08 26.99 7.85
C TYR A 116 3.70 27.59 7.53
N ASN A 117 3.23 27.48 6.29
CA ASN A 117 2.01 28.07 5.75
C ASN A 117 0.96 27.05 5.30
N THR A 118 1.34 25.81 4.98
CA THR A 118 0.47 24.79 4.38
C THR A 118 0.63 23.43 5.05
N SER A 119 -0.47 22.67 5.10
CA SER A 119 -0.50 21.31 5.63
C SER A 119 -1.33 20.47 4.67
N LYS A 120 -0.67 19.58 3.93
CA LYS A 120 -1.26 18.82 2.82
C LYS A 120 -1.02 17.34 3.02
N LYS A 121 -2.10 16.55 2.92
CA LYS A 121 -2.02 15.09 2.92
C LYS A 121 -2.15 14.57 1.49
N CYS A 122 -1.21 13.75 1.05
CA CYS A 122 -1.11 13.28 -0.34
C CYS A 122 -0.92 11.76 -0.41
N TRP A 123 -1.62 11.13 -1.34
CA TRP A 123 -1.44 9.71 -1.65
C TRP A 123 -0.34 9.49 -2.68
N TYR A 124 0.51 8.51 -2.42
CA TYR A 124 1.54 8.03 -3.32
C TYR A 124 1.45 6.51 -3.47
N VAL A 125 1.96 6.00 -4.58
CA VAL A 125 2.18 4.57 -4.81
C VAL A 125 3.66 4.35 -5.10
N LEU A 126 4.26 3.36 -4.43
CA LEU A 126 5.61 2.92 -4.76
C LEU A 126 5.60 2.17 -6.09
N ARG A 127 6.22 2.75 -7.12
CA ARG A 127 6.36 2.16 -8.46
C ARG A 127 7.80 2.30 -8.93
N ASN A 128 8.42 1.18 -9.31
CA ASN A 128 9.81 1.15 -9.77
C ASN A 128 10.77 1.87 -8.78
N ARG A 129 10.59 1.63 -7.47
CA ARG A 129 11.39 2.23 -6.39
C ARG A 129 11.30 3.77 -6.31
N ARG A 130 10.22 4.36 -6.79
CA ARG A 130 9.90 5.79 -6.63
C ARG A 130 8.45 5.97 -6.23
N PHE A 131 8.17 6.99 -5.44
CA PHE A 131 6.81 7.40 -5.15
C PHE A 131 6.24 8.19 -6.32
N VAL A 132 5.07 7.75 -6.79
CA VAL A 132 4.29 8.43 -7.82
C VAL A 132 2.99 8.91 -7.19
N PRO A 133 2.63 10.20 -7.31
CA PRO A 133 1.41 10.72 -6.71
C PRO A 133 0.17 10.08 -7.34
N VAL A 134 -0.83 9.83 -6.50
CA VAL A 134 -2.18 9.43 -6.95
C VAL A 134 -2.93 10.69 -7.36
N SER A 135 -3.34 10.78 -8.62
CA SER A 135 -4.01 11.96 -9.17
C SER A 135 -5.45 12.13 -8.70
N THR A 136 -6.12 11.05 -8.28
CA THR A 136 -7.51 11.09 -7.82
C THR A 136 -7.59 11.55 -6.37
N PRO A 137 -8.52 12.45 -6.00
CA PRO A 137 -8.75 12.79 -4.61
C PRO A 137 -9.28 11.56 -3.85
N LEU A 138 -8.54 11.15 -2.83
CA LEU A 138 -8.87 10.01 -1.96
C LEU A 138 -8.99 10.49 -0.51
N PRO A 139 -9.75 9.80 0.35
CA PRO A 139 -9.79 10.07 1.79
C PRO A 139 -8.38 10.15 2.39
N THR A 140 -8.11 11.20 3.16
CA THR A 140 -6.80 11.46 3.80
C THR A 140 -6.85 11.44 5.32
N SER A 141 -8.00 11.03 5.88
CA SER A 141 -8.23 10.93 7.31
C SER A 141 -9.05 9.69 7.63
N GLY A 142 -8.85 9.19 8.85
CA GLY A 142 -9.48 7.99 9.39
C GLY A 142 -8.52 6.83 9.58
N SER A 143 -9.06 5.70 10.01
CA SER A 143 -8.32 4.46 10.20
C SER A 143 -8.35 3.64 8.92
N PHE A 144 -7.15 3.44 8.37
CA PHE A 144 -6.95 2.75 7.11
C PHE A 144 -6.47 1.32 7.32
N ILE A 145 -7.03 0.39 6.56
CA ILE A 145 -6.56 -1.00 6.50
C ILE A 145 -6.63 -1.53 5.07
N ALA A 146 -5.57 -2.21 4.63
CA ALA A 146 -5.55 -2.85 3.33
C ALA A 146 -6.12 -4.27 3.43
N ALA A 147 -6.99 -4.64 2.49
CA ALA A 147 -7.58 -5.97 2.40
C ALA A 147 -7.80 -6.34 0.94
N GLY A 148 -7.06 -7.34 0.46
CA GLY A 148 -7.04 -7.70 -0.96
C GLY A 148 -6.65 -6.51 -1.84
N SER A 149 -7.49 -6.19 -2.82
CA SER A 149 -7.30 -5.08 -3.77
C SER A 149 -7.92 -3.75 -3.33
N LYS A 150 -8.31 -3.63 -2.05
CA LYS A 150 -9.03 -2.48 -1.51
C LYS A 150 -8.31 -1.92 -0.28
N ILE A 151 -8.48 -0.63 -0.06
CA ILE A 151 -8.18 0.02 1.21
C ILE A 151 -9.52 0.40 1.84
N TYR A 152 -9.78 -0.06 3.05
CA TYR A 152 -10.94 0.32 3.83
C TYR A 152 -10.56 1.50 4.73
N VAL A 153 -11.49 2.43 4.88
CA VAL A 153 -11.32 3.65 5.68
C VAL A 153 -12.52 3.79 6.61
N PHE A 154 -12.24 3.90 7.90
CA PHE A 154 -13.25 4.00 8.96
C PHE A 154 -13.00 5.25 9.80
N GLY A 155 -14.05 6.02 10.06
CA GLY A 155 -14.01 7.18 10.95
C GLY A 155 -13.15 8.32 10.41
N MET A 156 -13.61 8.98 9.35
CA MET A 156 -12.84 10.02 8.65
C MET A 156 -12.57 11.28 9.49
N ASP A 157 -13.33 11.49 10.56
CA ASP A 157 -13.11 12.51 11.58
C ASP A 157 -13.56 11.98 12.96
N CYS A 158 -13.35 12.77 14.02
CA CYS A 158 -13.65 12.40 15.40
C CYS A 158 -15.13 12.33 15.76
N TYR A 159 -16.06 12.49 14.81
CA TYR A 159 -17.50 12.30 15.02
C TYR A 159 -18.17 11.48 13.90
N SER A 160 -17.39 11.10 12.90
CA SER A 160 -17.87 10.45 11.70
C SER A 160 -17.97 8.95 11.91
N THR A 161 -19.17 8.43 11.67
CA THR A 161 -19.41 7.00 11.50
C THR A 161 -19.19 6.55 10.05
N THR A 162 -18.60 7.40 9.21
CA THR A 162 -18.41 7.11 7.79
C THR A 162 -17.45 5.95 7.58
N ALA A 163 -17.86 5.03 6.72
CA ALA A 163 -17.04 3.94 6.22
C ALA A 163 -17.01 3.98 4.69
N VAL A 164 -15.81 3.88 4.12
CA VAL A 164 -15.62 3.83 2.66
C VAL A 164 -14.57 2.80 2.29
N SER A 165 -14.60 2.34 1.04
CA SER A 165 -13.54 1.53 0.46
C SER A 165 -12.98 2.19 -0.80
N ILE A 166 -11.67 2.29 -0.88
CA ILE A 166 -10.92 2.73 -2.04
C ILE A 166 -10.61 1.50 -2.89
N GLN A 167 -11.12 1.46 -4.10
CA GLN A 167 -10.79 0.46 -5.10
C GLN A 167 -9.42 0.82 -5.71
N CYS A 168 -8.35 0.20 -5.22
CA CYS A 168 -6.99 0.55 -5.60
C CYS A 168 -6.68 0.46 -7.11
N PRO A 169 -7.26 -0.48 -7.90
CA PRO A 169 -7.03 -0.52 -9.34
C PRO A 169 -7.46 0.73 -10.10
N SER A 170 -8.62 1.28 -9.75
CA SER A 170 -9.27 2.41 -10.42
C SER A 170 -9.16 3.71 -9.64
N HIS A 171 -8.59 3.67 -8.42
CA HIS A 171 -8.58 4.76 -7.44
C HIS A 171 -9.98 5.37 -7.22
N THR A 172 -11.04 4.54 -7.22
CA THR A 172 -12.41 4.99 -6.99
C THR A 172 -12.85 4.73 -5.56
N VAL A 173 -13.65 5.63 -5.00
CA VAL A 173 -14.18 5.50 -3.63
C VAL A 173 -15.60 4.93 -3.70
N LYS A 174 -15.90 3.94 -2.85
CA LYS A 174 -17.24 3.40 -2.66
C LYS A 174 -17.67 3.57 -1.21
N THR A 175 -18.87 4.07 -1.00
CA THR A 175 -19.49 4.15 0.33
C THR A 175 -19.83 2.74 0.83
N LEU A 176 -19.59 2.51 2.12
CA LEU A 176 -19.99 1.30 2.84
C LEU A 176 -21.09 1.64 3.86
N PRO A 177 -21.78 0.65 4.43
CA PRO A 177 -22.66 0.90 5.58
C PRO A 177 -21.91 1.64 6.68
N SER A 178 -22.49 2.72 7.19
CA SER A 178 -21.90 3.49 8.29
C SER A 178 -21.68 2.61 9.52
N MET A 179 -20.64 2.93 10.29
CA MET A 179 -20.39 2.33 11.59
C MET A 179 -21.60 2.58 12.51
N PRO A 180 -22.03 1.57 13.29
CA PRO A 180 -23.15 1.74 14.21
C PRO A 180 -22.94 2.91 15.19
N TYR A 181 -21.73 3.00 15.78
CA TYR A 181 -21.27 4.06 16.69
C TYR A 181 -19.82 3.70 17.09
N MET A 182 -18.85 4.62 17.02
CA MET A 182 -17.48 4.48 17.58
C MET A 182 -16.52 5.56 17.04
N LEU A 183 -15.65 6.07 17.92
CA LEU A 183 -14.46 6.83 17.55
C LEU A 183 -13.33 5.87 17.17
N THR A 184 -13.15 5.66 15.88
CA THR A 184 -12.16 4.69 15.41
C THR A 184 -10.73 5.15 15.66
N ARG A 185 -9.88 4.26 16.19
CA ARG A 185 -8.46 4.53 16.46
C ARG A 185 -7.52 3.60 15.70
N ALA A 186 -7.89 2.34 15.55
CA ALA A 186 -7.09 1.34 14.85
C ALA A 186 -7.98 0.33 14.13
N ALA A 187 -7.42 -0.33 13.11
CA ALA A 187 -8.09 -1.38 12.37
C ALA A 187 -7.09 -2.49 12.04
N SER A 188 -7.53 -3.73 12.22
CA SER A 188 -6.76 -4.94 11.93
C SER A 188 -7.62 -5.91 11.14
N ILE A 189 -7.02 -6.74 10.28
CA ILE A 189 -7.75 -7.74 9.50
C ILE A 189 -7.24 -9.15 9.82
N ILE A 190 -8.16 -10.05 10.13
CA ILE A 190 -7.92 -11.47 10.37
C ILE A 190 -9.12 -12.25 9.87
N ASP A 191 -8.89 -13.40 9.23
CA ASP A 191 -9.92 -14.30 8.70
C ASP A 191 -10.98 -13.59 7.82
N GLY A 192 -10.54 -12.63 6.99
CA GLY A 192 -11.43 -11.87 6.10
C GLY A 192 -12.37 -10.88 6.82
N LYS A 193 -12.18 -10.67 8.12
CA LYS A 193 -12.95 -9.72 8.92
C LYS A 193 -12.05 -8.59 9.42
N ILE A 194 -12.52 -7.36 9.23
CA ILE A 194 -11.85 -6.18 9.74
C ILE A 194 -12.37 -5.90 11.14
N HIS A 195 -11.48 -5.91 12.11
CA HIS A 195 -11.74 -5.56 13.49
C HIS A 195 -11.30 -4.12 13.70
N VAL A 196 -12.26 -3.28 14.03
CA VAL A 196 -12.12 -1.84 14.19
C VAL A 196 -12.17 -1.53 15.67
N SER A 197 -11.06 -1.06 16.23
CA SER A 197 -10.92 -0.76 17.65
C SER A 197 -10.93 0.75 17.88
N GLY A 198 -11.68 1.17 18.88
CA GLY A 198 -11.91 2.57 19.15
C GLY A 198 -12.59 2.79 20.49
N ASN A 199 -13.10 4.01 20.69
CA ASN A 199 -13.82 4.39 21.89
C ASN A 199 -15.30 4.62 21.56
N CYS A 200 -16.21 4.08 22.37
CA CYS A 200 -17.65 4.25 22.13
C CYS A 200 -18.21 5.56 22.68
N ASP A 201 -17.60 6.10 23.75
CA ASP A 201 -18.12 7.28 24.45
C ASP A 201 -17.23 8.52 24.30
N TYR A 202 -17.84 9.70 24.41
CA TYR A 202 -17.18 11.02 24.40
C TYR A 202 -16.15 11.16 25.53
N ASP A 203 -16.40 10.52 26.67
CA ASP A 203 -15.48 10.52 27.80
C ASP A 203 -14.20 9.70 27.50
N GLY A 204 -14.22 8.90 26.43
CA GLY A 204 -13.02 8.35 25.79
C GLY A 204 -12.31 7.25 26.57
N PHE A 205 -12.90 6.71 27.65
CA PHE A 205 -12.27 5.72 28.53
C PHE A 205 -12.51 4.27 28.13
N GLU A 206 -13.68 3.95 27.60
CA GLU A 206 -14.03 2.57 27.27
C GLU A 206 -13.61 2.25 25.83
N VAL A 207 -12.80 1.20 25.68
CA VAL A 207 -12.38 0.67 24.38
C VAL A 207 -13.35 -0.43 23.98
N SER A 208 -13.83 -0.38 22.75
CA SER A 208 -14.64 -1.46 22.19
C SER A 208 -14.15 -1.81 20.79
N MET A 209 -14.62 -2.92 20.27
CA MET A 209 -14.26 -3.40 18.94
C MET A 209 -15.50 -3.78 18.14
N LEU A 210 -15.58 -3.22 16.93
CA LEU A 210 -16.58 -3.55 15.93
C LEU A 210 -15.98 -4.48 14.88
N VAL A 211 -16.80 -5.35 14.30
CA VAL A 211 -16.36 -6.27 13.26
C VAL A 211 -17.08 -5.96 11.96
N PHE A 212 -16.32 -5.74 10.89
CA PHE A 212 -16.82 -5.56 9.54
C PHE A 212 -16.45 -6.79 8.70
N ASN A 213 -17.46 -7.49 8.20
CA ASN A 213 -17.28 -8.65 7.34
C ASN A 213 -17.01 -8.18 5.89
N THR A 214 -15.83 -8.49 5.35
CA THR A 214 -15.44 -7.99 4.01
C THR A 214 -16.13 -8.70 2.85
N GLU A 215 -16.63 -9.92 3.08
CA GLU A 215 -17.36 -10.72 2.10
C GLU A 215 -18.80 -10.21 1.95
N THR A 216 -19.53 -10.10 3.05
CA THR A 216 -20.92 -9.59 3.05
C THR A 216 -20.99 -8.07 2.96
N GLN A 217 -19.90 -7.37 3.25
CA GLN A 217 -19.81 -5.90 3.35
C GLN A 217 -20.78 -5.31 4.38
N MET A 218 -20.97 -6.02 5.49
CA MET A 218 -21.86 -5.63 6.58
C MET A 218 -21.12 -5.63 7.92
N TRP A 219 -21.58 -4.78 8.84
CA TRP A 219 -21.18 -4.83 10.24
C TRP A 219 -21.81 -6.04 10.92
N GLU A 220 -21.02 -6.72 11.76
CA GLU A 220 -21.58 -7.70 12.68
C GLU A 220 -22.36 -6.96 13.78
N PRO A 221 -23.49 -7.52 14.24
CA PRO A 221 -24.36 -6.84 15.21
C PRO A 221 -23.75 -6.76 16.61
N GLU A 222 -22.78 -7.63 16.88
CA GLU A 222 -22.14 -7.74 18.18
C GLU A 222 -21.00 -6.75 18.33
N ILE A 223 -20.97 -6.08 19.49
CA ILE A 223 -19.82 -5.28 19.92
C ILE A 223 -18.99 -6.10 20.88
N ILE A 224 -17.70 -6.14 20.62
CA ILE A 224 -16.75 -6.85 21.47
C ILE A 224 -16.20 -5.87 22.48
N GLU A 225 -16.55 -6.10 23.74
CA GLU A 225 -16.04 -5.35 24.88
C GLU A 225 -14.89 -6.13 25.54
N PRO A 226 -13.81 -5.45 25.94
CA PRO A 226 -12.77 -6.03 26.78
C PRO A 226 -13.31 -6.43 28.14
N ASP A 227 -13.04 -7.67 28.55
CA ASP A 227 -13.22 -8.14 29.94
C ASP A 227 -12.03 -7.78 30.85
N ILE A 228 -11.03 -7.11 30.28
CA ILE A 228 -9.86 -6.56 30.97
C ILE A 228 -9.85 -5.04 30.89
N LYS A 229 -9.25 -4.38 31.89
CA LYS A 229 -9.04 -2.93 31.85
C LYS A 229 -8.11 -2.56 30.68
N VAL A 230 -8.65 -1.84 29.71
CA VAL A 230 -7.92 -1.26 28.59
C VAL A 230 -7.77 0.24 28.86
N PHE A 231 -6.56 0.75 28.72
CA PHE A 231 -6.35 2.18 28.83
C PHE A 231 -6.82 2.89 27.55
N PRO A 232 -7.40 4.09 27.69
CA PRO A 232 -7.76 4.90 26.53
C PRO A 232 -6.51 5.26 25.73
N LEU A 233 -6.71 5.78 24.51
CA LEU A 233 -5.65 6.18 23.57
C LEU A 233 -4.92 4.99 22.90
N ILE A 234 -5.69 4.18 22.16
CA ILE A 234 -5.15 3.21 21.22
C ILE A 234 -4.23 3.93 20.21
N ARG A 235 -3.02 3.40 20.02
CA ARG A 235 -2.02 3.90 19.06
C ARG A 235 -2.02 3.11 17.77
N SER A 236 -2.03 1.79 17.89
CA SER A 236 -1.96 0.88 16.75
C SER A 236 -2.54 -0.48 17.11
N SER A 237 -2.84 -1.26 16.09
CA SER A 237 -3.12 -2.68 16.23
C SER A 237 -2.42 -3.47 15.14
N VAL A 238 -2.02 -4.69 15.46
CA VAL A 238 -1.37 -5.63 14.55
C VAL A 238 -1.94 -7.03 14.78
N VAL A 239 -1.85 -7.87 13.75
CA VAL A 239 -2.26 -9.28 13.84
C VAL A 239 -1.01 -10.14 13.80
N MET A 240 -0.84 -11.00 14.80
CA MET A 240 0.21 -12.02 14.87
C MET A 240 -0.25 -13.20 15.72
N ALA A 241 0.16 -14.42 15.36
CA ALA A 241 -0.19 -15.65 16.06
C ALA A 241 -1.71 -15.78 16.30
N ASP A 242 -2.50 -15.57 15.25
CA ASP A 242 -3.97 -15.64 15.25
C ASP A 242 -4.68 -14.70 16.25
N LYS A 243 -3.98 -13.67 16.73
CA LYS A 243 -4.47 -12.71 17.72
C LYS A 243 -4.30 -11.29 17.24
N ILE A 244 -5.21 -10.43 17.69
CA ILE A 244 -5.17 -8.99 17.43
C ILE A 244 -4.52 -8.33 18.64
N TYR A 245 -3.28 -7.88 18.48
CA TYR A 245 -2.57 -7.12 19.49
C TYR A 245 -2.90 -5.64 19.34
N ILE A 246 -3.23 -4.98 20.44
CA ILE A 246 -3.58 -3.56 20.52
C ILE A 246 -2.57 -2.88 21.43
N ALA A 247 -1.88 -1.88 20.86
CA ALA A 247 -0.98 -1.01 21.59
C ALA A 247 -1.77 0.19 22.13
N THR A 248 -1.72 0.39 23.44
CA THR A 248 -2.17 1.63 24.08
C THR A 248 -0.94 2.46 24.48
N TYR A 249 -1.19 3.67 25.01
CA TYR A 249 -0.11 4.48 25.57
C TYR A 249 0.56 3.83 26.80
N GLN A 250 -0.14 2.94 27.51
CA GLN A 250 0.32 2.41 28.80
C GLN A 250 0.68 0.92 28.77
N ASN A 251 0.04 0.14 27.90
CA ASN A 251 0.21 -1.31 27.88
C ASN A 251 -0.16 -1.93 26.52
N SER A 252 0.15 -3.22 26.40
CA SER A 252 -0.19 -4.06 25.27
C SER A 252 -1.19 -5.13 25.70
N ILE A 253 -2.28 -5.22 24.96
CA ILE A 253 -3.30 -6.25 25.14
C ILE A 253 -3.48 -7.01 23.84
N PHE A 254 -4.10 -8.18 23.91
CA PHE A 254 -4.54 -8.88 22.72
C PHE A 254 -5.96 -9.40 22.87
N TYR A 255 -6.63 -9.54 21.74
CA TYR A 255 -7.89 -10.25 21.59
C TYR A 255 -7.67 -11.49 20.71
N HIS A 256 -8.18 -12.64 21.14
CA HIS A 256 -8.19 -13.86 20.35
C HIS A 256 -9.58 -14.08 19.74
N PRO A 257 -9.79 -13.84 18.43
CA PRO A 257 -11.13 -13.90 17.84
C PRO A 257 -11.80 -15.28 17.90
N LYS A 258 -11.02 -16.36 17.75
CA LYS A 258 -11.53 -17.74 17.79
C LYS A 258 -12.00 -18.15 19.18
N GLU A 259 -11.21 -17.83 20.21
CA GLU A 259 -11.54 -18.14 21.61
C GLU A 259 -12.45 -17.08 22.26
N ARG A 260 -12.53 -15.89 21.66
CA ARG A 260 -13.24 -14.71 22.16
C ARG A 260 -12.74 -14.26 23.55
N THR A 261 -11.44 -14.37 23.76
CA THR A 261 -10.76 -14.05 25.02
C THR A 261 -9.83 -12.85 24.85
N TRP A 262 -9.65 -12.09 25.93
CA TRP A 262 -8.63 -11.07 25.99
C TRP A 262 -7.46 -11.52 26.87
N GLY A 263 -6.30 -10.93 26.64
CA GLY A 263 -5.13 -11.16 27.46
C GLY A 263 -4.13 -10.01 27.41
N LYS A 264 -3.09 -10.15 28.22
CA LYS A 264 -1.97 -9.21 28.31
C LYS A 264 -0.68 -9.91 27.93
N ASP A 265 0.26 -9.13 27.45
CA ASP A 265 1.60 -9.60 27.15
C ASP A 265 2.64 -8.66 27.78
N GLU A 266 2.99 -8.93 29.04
CA GLU A 266 3.92 -8.11 29.81
C GLU A 266 5.33 -8.09 29.20
N MET A 267 5.71 -9.16 28.51
CA MET A 267 7.02 -9.23 27.85
C MET A 267 7.05 -8.31 26.64
N LEU A 268 5.96 -8.23 25.88
CA LEU A 268 5.81 -7.27 24.79
C LEU A 268 5.89 -5.81 25.31
N ASP A 269 5.42 -5.54 26.52
CA ASP A 269 5.53 -4.22 27.17
C ASP A 269 6.95 -3.85 27.66
N SER A 270 7.90 -4.79 27.64
CA SER A 270 9.29 -4.51 28.03
C SER A 270 10.06 -3.64 27.03
N LYS A 271 9.48 -3.40 25.83
CA LYS A 271 10.04 -2.53 24.78
C LYS A 271 8.96 -1.59 24.22
N MET A 272 9.41 -0.45 23.68
CA MET A 272 8.54 0.65 23.24
C MET A 272 7.94 0.47 21.84
N TRP A 273 7.48 -0.73 21.50
CA TRP A 273 6.86 -0.99 20.19
C TRP A 273 5.57 -0.19 19.98
N ASN A 274 4.86 0.13 21.06
CA ASN A 274 3.63 0.93 21.08
C ASN A 274 3.84 2.40 20.63
N PHE A 275 5.08 2.87 20.64
CA PHE A 275 5.49 4.17 20.10
C PHE A 275 6.13 4.07 18.71
N ALA A 276 6.30 2.86 18.19
CA ALA A 276 6.90 2.60 16.91
C ALA A 276 5.86 2.19 15.87
N ASN A 277 6.20 2.44 14.61
CA ASN A 277 5.43 1.97 13.49
C ASN A 277 5.85 0.54 13.14
N ALA A 278 5.36 -0.39 13.95
CA ALA A 278 5.63 -1.81 13.84
C ALA A 278 4.81 -2.46 12.72
N CYS A 279 5.34 -3.55 12.17
CA CYS A 279 4.61 -4.42 11.26
C CYS A 279 4.87 -5.89 11.61
N VAL A 280 4.09 -6.78 11.00
CA VAL A 280 4.23 -8.23 11.21
C VAL A 280 4.60 -8.88 9.88
N VAL A 281 5.62 -9.75 9.93
CA VAL A 281 6.03 -10.62 8.82
C VAL A 281 6.14 -12.03 9.39
N ASP A 282 5.45 -13.00 8.78
CA ASP A 282 5.43 -14.41 9.19
C ASP A 282 5.21 -14.60 10.71
N ASP A 283 4.16 -13.96 11.26
CA ASP A 283 3.78 -13.96 12.68
C ASP A 283 4.83 -13.41 13.66
N VAL A 284 5.88 -12.76 13.17
CA VAL A 284 6.87 -12.05 13.99
C VAL A 284 6.66 -10.55 13.83
N LEU A 285 6.63 -9.84 14.94
CA LEU A 285 6.53 -8.37 14.94
C LEU A 285 7.91 -7.77 14.75
N TYR A 286 8.01 -6.77 13.89
CA TYR A 286 9.22 -6.01 13.60
C TYR A 286 8.97 -4.53 13.82
N TYR A 287 9.94 -3.84 14.41
CA TYR A 287 9.96 -2.39 14.40
C TYR A 287 11.41 -1.89 14.50
N TYR A 288 11.65 -0.68 13.96
CA TYR A 288 12.95 -0.04 14.09
C TYR A 288 13.05 0.71 15.41
N ASP A 289 13.98 0.28 16.27
CA ASP A 289 14.32 0.97 17.51
C ASP A 289 15.40 2.01 17.23
N ALA A 290 14.99 3.27 17.09
CA ALA A 290 15.91 4.38 16.83
C ALA A 290 16.86 4.67 17.99
N SER A 291 16.51 4.29 19.22
CA SER A 291 17.34 4.55 20.42
C SER A 291 18.55 3.64 20.47
N GLU A 292 18.34 2.35 20.17
CA GLU A 292 19.39 1.34 20.08
C GLU A 292 19.91 1.15 18.66
N ASN A 293 19.37 1.91 17.70
CA ASN A 293 19.72 1.85 16.28
C ASN A 293 19.72 0.43 15.72
N CYS A 294 18.67 -0.33 16.02
CA CYS A 294 18.53 -1.73 15.63
C CYS A 294 17.11 -2.06 15.17
N LEU A 295 16.98 -3.11 14.37
CA LEU A 295 15.67 -3.62 13.98
C LEU A 295 15.28 -4.74 14.95
N ARG A 296 14.27 -4.49 15.79
CA ARG A 296 13.80 -5.45 16.79
C ARG A 296 12.82 -6.44 16.21
N THR A 297 12.78 -7.60 16.83
CA THR A 297 11.80 -8.65 16.55
C THR A 297 11.10 -9.09 17.84
N TYR A 298 9.83 -9.44 17.75
CA TYR A 298 9.10 -10.10 18.83
C TYR A 298 8.41 -11.35 18.31
N ASP A 299 8.76 -12.48 18.92
CA ASP A 299 8.11 -13.77 18.67
C ASP A 299 6.99 -13.97 19.71
N PRO A 300 5.71 -13.89 19.31
CA PRO A 300 4.59 -14.01 20.24
C PRO A 300 4.42 -15.43 20.80
N ASN A 301 4.93 -16.46 20.12
CA ASN A 301 4.85 -17.85 20.57
C ASN A 301 5.90 -18.13 21.65
N LYS A 302 7.12 -17.61 21.47
CA LYS A 302 8.20 -17.73 22.46
C LYS A 302 8.14 -16.66 23.55
N ARG A 303 7.36 -15.59 23.33
CA ARG A 303 7.32 -14.38 24.16
C ARG A 303 8.72 -13.86 24.44
N CYS A 304 9.47 -13.57 23.39
CA CYS A 304 10.83 -13.07 23.53
C CYS A 304 11.16 -12.01 22.48
N TRP A 305 11.97 -11.04 22.90
CA TRP A 305 12.55 -10.04 22.02
C TRP A 305 13.84 -10.55 21.38
N GLY A 306 14.05 -10.16 20.14
CA GLY A 306 15.29 -10.38 19.39
C GLY A 306 15.69 -9.13 18.59
N VAL A 307 16.77 -9.27 17.83
CA VAL A 307 17.31 -8.26 16.91
C VAL A 307 17.62 -8.94 15.58
N VAL A 308 17.35 -8.25 14.48
CA VAL A 308 17.72 -8.71 13.14
C VAL A 308 19.21 -8.44 12.91
N ASN A 309 19.95 -9.51 12.62
CA ASN A 309 21.38 -9.45 12.33
C ASN A 309 21.66 -9.14 10.84
N GLY A 310 22.89 -8.72 10.51
CA GLY A 310 23.33 -8.56 9.11
C GLY A 310 22.92 -7.25 8.43
N LEU A 311 22.45 -6.27 9.19
CA LEU A 311 21.99 -4.97 8.70
C LEU A 311 22.92 -3.80 9.06
N ASP A 312 24.15 -4.08 9.52
CA ASP A 312 25.07 -3.08 10.07
C ASP A 312 25.26 -1.86 9.14
N ASP A 313 25.51 -2.08 7.86
CA ASP A 313 25.70 -1.02 6.86
C ASP A 313 24.44 -0.15 6.66
N LEU A 314 23.27 -0.78 6.68
CA LEU A 314 21.99 -0.06 6.59
C LEU A 314 21.78 0.77 7.85
N LEU A 315 22.03 0.19 9.02
CA LEU A 315 21.83 0.82 10.31
C LEU A 315 22.79 1.99 10.54
N VAL A 316 23.99 1.97 9.95
CA VAL A 316 24.87 3.14 9.90
C VAL A 316 24.25 4.26 9.07
N THR A 317 23.58 3.91 7.97
CA THR A 317 22.92 4.87 7.06
C THR A 317 21.67 5.51 7.66
N THR A 318 20.98 4.81 8.57
CA THR A 318 19.78 5.29 9.28
C THR A 318 20.10 6.06 10.57
N ARG A 319 21.38 6.17 10.97
CA ARG A 319 21.78 6.93 12.16
C ARG A 319 21.38 8.40 12.00
N GLY A 320 20.73 8.95 13.02
CA GLY A 320 20.24 10.33 13.02
C GLY A 320 18.78 10.48 12.56
N SER A 321 18.18 9.44 11.96
CA SER A 321 16.75 9.38 11.65
C SER A 321 15.88 9.13 12.90
N LEU A 322 16.13 9.89 13.97
CA LEU A 322 15.51 9.70 15.30
C LEU A 322 13.98 9.88 15.30
N ARG A 323 13.44 10.56 14.29
CA ARG A 323 11.99 10.64 14.06
C ARG A 323 11.66 9.92 12.77
N GLY A 324 10.60 9.11 12.79
CA GLY A 324 9.84 8.72 11.60
C GLY A 324 10.29 7.49 10.82
N SER A 325 10.99 6.55 11.43
CA SER A 325 11.13 5.24 10.81
C SER A 325 9.77 4.52 10.74
N GLU A 326 9.51 3.86 9.62
CA GLU A 326 8.29 3.08 9.40
C GLU A 326 8.62 1.72 8.84
N THR A 327 8.06 0.69 9.44
CA THR A 327 8.21 -0.69 8.94
C THR A 327 6.90 -1.17 8.35
N VAL A 328 6.98 -1.87 7.22
CA VAL A 328 5.82 -2.46 6.58
C VAL A 328 6.18 -3.80 5.96
N SER A 329 5.26 -4.76 6.06
CA SER A 329 5.34 -6.02 5.31
C SER A 329 4.97 -5.75 3.86
N TYR A 330 5.91 -6.00 2.94
CA TYR A 330 5.76 -5.78 1.51
C TYR A 330 6.32 -6.96 0.74
N SER A 331 5.45 -7.69 0.03
CA SER A 331 5.82 -8.88 -0.77
C SER A 331 6.52 -9.99 0.03
N GLY A 332 6.07 -10.25 1.27
CA GLY A 332 6.72 -11.24 2.16
C GLY A 332 8.11 -10.82 2.63
N LYS A 333 8.49 -9.56 2.39
CA LYS A 333 9.72 -8.96 2.88
C LYS A 333 9.39 -7.79 3.80
N LEU A 334 10.38 -7.32 4.52
CA LEU A 334 10.28 -6.10 5.30
C LEU A 334 10.71 -4.90 4.45
N ALA A 335 9.95 -3.82 4.47
CA ALA A 335 10.40 -2.53 3.96
C ALA A 335 10.54 -1.53 5.12
N LEU A 336 11.73 -0.94 5.23
CA LEU A 336 12.04 0.11 6.21
C LEU A 336 12.10 1.46 5.50
N PHE A 337 11.23 2.37 5.88
CA PHE A 337 11.23 3.77 5.44
C PHE A 337 11.86 4.64 6.51
N PHE A 338 12.67 5.62 6.11
CA PHE A 338 13.31 6.58 7.00
C PHE A 338 13.63 7.87 6.25
N LEU A 339 13.67 9.01 6.95
CA LEU A 339 14.22 10.23 6.36
C LEU A 339 15.73 10.21 6.49
N LYS A 340 16.37 10.74 5.47
CA LYS A 340 17.79 11.02 5.49
C LYS A 340 18.01 12.43 4.96
N GLU A 341 18.74 13.23 5.73
CA GLU A 341 19.25 14.51 5.27
C GLU A 341 20.34 14.25 4.22
N ALA A 342 20.22 14.89 3.05
CA ALA A 342 21.20 14.81 2.00
C ALA A 342 21.60 16.21 1.53
N VAL A 343 22.79 16.33 0.94
CA VAL A 343 23.37 17.60 0.45
C VAL A 343 22.48 18.30 -0.59
N ARG A 344 21.51 17.59 -1.20
CA ARG A 344 20.57 18.13 -2.20
C ARG A 344 19.11 18.16 -1.72
N GLY A 345 18.90 18.30 -0.42
CA GLY A 345 17.58 18.35 0.21
C GLY A 345 17.19 17.04 0.89
N ASN A 346 16.21 17.15 1.78
CA ASN A 346 15.70 16.03 2.56
C ASN A 346 14.96 15.01 1.68
N GLY A 347 15.03 13.74 2.07
CA GLY A 347 14.47 12.67 1.26
C GLY A 347 13.91 11.53 2.08
N ILE A 348 12.82 10.94 1.58
CA ILE A 348 12.34 9.65 2.09
C ILE A 348 13.12 8.55 1.39
N TRP A 349 13.77 7.71 2.19
CA TRP A 349 14.47 6.51 1.75
C TRP A 349 13.64 5.27 2.09
N CYS A 350 13.86 4.23 1.31
CA CYS A 350 13.26 2.92 1.52
C CYS A 350 14.34 1.86 1.35
N ALA A 351 14.44 0.94 2.30
CA ALA A 351 15.22 -0.27 2.21
C ALA A 351 14.29 -1.49 2.20
N GLU A 352 14.38 -2.32 1.16
CA GLU A 352 13.73 -3.63 1.14
C GLU A 352 14.69 -4.66 1.71
N ILE A 353 14.23 -5.42 2.70
CA ILE A 353 15.01 -6.35 3.50
C ILE A 353 14.37 -7.73 3.39
N SER A 354 15.09 -8.69 2.82
CA SER A 354 14.72 -10.10 2.92
C SER A 354 15.12 -10.62 4.30
N LEU A 355 14.27 -11.45 4.90
CA LEU A 355 14.47 -12.03 6.21
C LEU A 355 14.68 -13.54 6.07
N GLU A 356 15.63 -14.09 6.82
CA GLU A 356 15.86 -15.52 6.92
C GLU A 356 16.04 -15.92 8.39
N THR A 357 15.42 -17.03 8.79
CA THR A 357 15.63 -17.63 10.11
C THR A 357 16.72 -18.69 10.01
N ARG A 358 17.81 -18.52 10.75
CA ARG A 358 18.94 -19.46 10.79
C ARG A 358 18.81 -20.46 11.95
N GLN A 359 19.70 -21.45 11.97
CA GLN A 359 19.78 -22.42 13.06
C GLN A 359 19.92 -21.69 14.42
N GLY A 360 19.16 -22.14 15.41
CA GLY A 360 19.08 -21.47 16.72
C GLY A 360 17.98 -20.40 16.83
N GLY A 361 17.24 -20.12 15.74
CA GLY A 361 16.13 -19.16 15.76
C GLY A 361 16.54 -17.70 15.59
N GLU A 362 17.80 -17.44 15.25
CA GLU A 362 18.28 -16.11 14.90
C GLU A 362 17.66 -15.64 13.58
N ILE A 363 17.26 -14.37 13.53
CA ILE A 363 16.73 -13.75 12.32
C ILE A 363 17.82 -12.88 11.71
N TRP A 364 18.11 -13.13 10.44
CA TRP A 364 19.08 -12.38 9.64
C TRP A 364 18.36 -11.61 8.54
N GLY A 365 18.79 -10.37 8.34
CA GLY A 365 18.29 -9.48 7.29
C GLY A 365 19.33 -9.32 6.20
N LYS A 366 18.88 -9.28 4.95
CA LYS A 366 19.69 -8.89 3.80
C LYS A 366 19.02 -7.75 3.05
N VAL A 367 19.76 -6.67 2.83
CA VAL A 367 19.27 -5.51 2.07
C VAL A 367 19.26 -5.87 0.58
N GLU A 368 18.07 -5.94 0.01
CA GLU A 368 17.87 -6.21 -1.43
C GLU A 368 18.10 -4.96 -2.27
N TRP A 369 17.68 -3.81 -1.74
CA TRP A 369 18.00 -2.49 -2.27
C TRP A 369 17.71 -1.42 -1.21
N CYS A 370 18.42 -0.28 -1.30
CA CYS A 370 18.16 0.89 -0.48
C CYS A 370 18.33 2.15 -1.33
N HIS A 371 17.28 2.93 -1.54
CA HIS A 371 17.28 4.10 -2.41
C HIS A 371 16.34 5.19 -1.89
N GLN A 372 16.61 6.43 -2.28
CA GLN A 372 15.68 7.54 -2.12
C GLN A 372 14.46 7.34 -3.01
N VAL A 373 13.27 7.30 -2.40
CA VAL A 373 11.98 7.08 -3.09
C VAL A 373 11.22 8.38 -3.33
N LEU A 374 11.53 9.44 -2.56
CA LEU A 374 10.98 10.79 -2.73
C LEU A 374 12.05 11.84 -2.39
N ILE A 375 12.18 12.84 -3.27
CA ILE A 375 12.95 14.06 -3.01
C ILE A 375 11.97 15.08 -2.46
N VAL A 376 12.41 15.83 -1.46
CA VAL A 376 11.62 16.87 -0.84
C VAL A 376 12.40 18.16 -0.89
N GLU A 377 11.75 19.17 -1.41
CA GLU A 377 12.25 20.54 -1.43
C GLU A 377 12.21 21.10 0.00
N ASP A 378 13.23 21.92 0.35
CA ASP A 378 13.56 22.36 1.71
C ASP A 378 12.47 23.17 2.43
N GLU A 379 11.33 23.44 1.79
CA GLU A 379 10.24 24.22 2.37
C GLU A 379 9.33 23.39 3.32
N PHE A 380 9.32 22.05 3.22
CA PHE A 380 8.43 21.20 4.03
C PHE A 380 9.12 20.59 5.26
N ALA A 381 8.56 20.82 6.45
CA ALA A 381 8.77 20.01 7.64
C ALA A 381 7.89 18.75 7.60
N PHE A 382 8.50 17.58 7.72
CA PHE A 382 7.75 16.31 7.68
C PHE A 382 7.13 15.94 9.02
N GLU A 383 5.82 15.73 9.01
CA GLU A 383 5.21 14.71 9.85
C GLU A 383 5.17 13.42 9.01
N PHE A 384 5.95 12.43 9.43
CA PHE A 384 6.23 11.17 8.73
C PHE A 384 4.98 10.37 8.35
N PRO A 385 5.06 9.41 7.39
CA PRO A 385 3.88 8.91 6.67
C PRO A 385 2.78 8.54 7.65
N ILE A 386 1.59 9.08 7.44
CA ILE A 386 0.44 8.81 8.31
C ILE A 386 0.09 7.32 8.23
N LYS A 387 0.30 6.71 7.05
CA LYS A 387 0.03 5.28 6.85
C LYS A 387 0.77 4.67 5.66
N LEU A 388 1.34 3.49 5.87
CA LEU A 388 1.79 2.56 4.83
C LEU A 388 0.77 1.41 4.68
N LEU A 389 0.33 1.14 3.45
CA LEU A 389 -0.72 0.18 3.15
C LEU A 389 -0.30 -0.75 1.99
N PRO A 390 0.16 -1.98 2.29
CA PRO A 390 0.46 -2.98 1.28
C PRO A 390 -0.85 -3.57 0.73
N VAL A 391 -1.09 -3.42 -0.56
CA VAL A 391 -2.30 -3.88 -1.27
C VAL A 391 -1.94 -4.97 -2.27
N MET A 392 -2.77 -6.00 -2.36
CA MET A 392 -2.64 -7.11 -3.31
C MET A 392 -3.42 -6.83 -4.59
N LEU A 393 -2.74 -6.86 -5.74
CA LEU A 393 -3.23 -6.20 -6.95
C LEU A 393 -2.96 -6.91 -8.27
#